data_AF-A0A3S0EXJ1-F1
#
_entry.id   AF-A0A3S0EXJ1-F1
#
_cell.length_a   1.000
_cell.length_b   1.000
_cell.length_c   1.000
_cell.angle_alpha   90.00
_cell.angle_beta   90.00
_cell.angle_gamma   90.00
#
_symmetry.space_group_name_H-M   'P 1'
#
loop_
_entity.id
_entity.type
_entity.pdbx_description
1 polymer ?
#
loop_
_entity_poly.entity_id
_entity_poly.type
_entity_poly.pdbx_seq_one_letter_code
_entity_poly.pdbx_strand_id
1 'polypeptide(L)'
;MKNREKRLERAAAIGEKLWRLQKMRLSSAEGELLALRAAEAAAFEALAQGEPSLVLAYIDDLAAKRFQAEKALLDAQESARDHGRRVKLTRKLQKAAERLS
;
A
#
# COMPACT_ATOMS: atom_id res chain seq x y z
N MET A 1 26.18 26.72 7.15
CA MET A 1 25.60 25.42 7.59
C MET A 1 24.11 25.46 7.86
N LYS A 2 23.59 26.44 8.63
CA LYS A 2 22.15 26.57 9.00
C LYS A 2 21.11 26.41 7.87
N ASN A 3 21.41 26.85 6.64
CA ASN A 3 20.48 26.67 5.50
C ASN A 3 20.38 25.23 5.00
N ARG A 4 21.46 24.43 5.12
CA ARG A 4 21.48 23.03 4.70
C ARG A 4 20.67 22.16 5.67
N GLU A 5 20.81 22.39 6.97
CA GLU A 5 20.05 21.70 8.01
C GLU A 5 18.55 21.97 7.89
N LYS A 6 18.15 23.24 7.78
CA LYS A 6 16.73 23.62 7.56
C LYS A 6 16.14 22.98 6.30
N ARG A 7 16.93 22.79 5.23
CA ARG A 7 16.47 22.08 4.02
C ARG A 7 16.29 20.58 4.27
N LEU A 8 17.20 19.95 5.02
CA LEU A 8 17.11 18.53 5.37
C LEU A 8 15.94 18.25 6.33
N GLU A 9 15.69 19.11 7.31
CA GLU A 9 14.51 19.03 8.19
C GLU A 9 13.20 19.08 7.41
N ARG A 10 13.06 20.06 6.49
CA ARG A 10 11.88 20.17 5.62
C ARG A 10 11.71 18.94 4.74
N ALA A 11 12.80 18.45 4.15
CA ALA A 11 12.77 17.25 3.32
C ALA A 11 12.37 15.99 4.12
N ALA A 12 12.85 15.86 5.36
CA ALA A 12 12.48 14.76 6.25
C ALA A 12 10.99 14.81 6.63
N ALA A 13 10.48 16.00 6.95
CA ALA A 13 9.08 16.20 7.31
C ALA A 13 8.13 15.90 6.14
N ILE A 14 8.46 16.37 4.93
CA ILE A 14 7.68 16.07 3.71
C ILE A 14 7.74 14.57 3.41
N GLY A 15 8.93 13.98 3.45
CA GLY A 15 9.10 12.55 3.23
C GLY A 15 8.28 11.71 4.20
N GLU A 16 8.26 12.07 5.50
CA GLU A 16 7.46 11.36 6.51
C GLU A 16 5.96 11.46 6.24
N LYS A 17 5.45 12.63 5.82
CA LYS A 17 4.04 12.79 5.45
C LYS A 17 3.67 11.90 4.26
N LEU A 18 4.50 11.93 3.20
CA LEU A 18 4.31 11.08 2.03
C LEU A 18 4.36 9.59 2.40
N TRP A 19 5.27 9.22 3.30
CA TRP A 19 5.39 7.84 3.77
C TRP A 19 4.15 7.36 4.52
N ARG A 20 3.57 8.20 5.39
CA ARG A 20 2.30 7.88 6.07
C ARG A 20 1.15 7.69 5.08
N LEU A 21 1.06 8.54 4.06
CA LEU A 21 0.05 8.38 3.01
C LEU A 21 0.21 7.05 2.27
N GLN A 22 1.44 6.65 1.92
CA GLN A 22 1.67 5.35 1.27
C GLN A 22 1.29 4.17 2.19
N LYS A 23 1.58 4.26 3.49
CA LYS A 23 1.16 3.24 4.45
C LYS A 23 -0.37 3.10 4.53
N MET A 24 -1.09 4.22 4.51
CA MET A 24 -2.56 4.20 4.50
C MET A 24 -3.10 3.56 3.22
N ARG A 25 -2.53 3.90 2.06
CA ARG A 25 -2.91 3.30 0.77
C ARG A 25 -2.64 1.80 0.76
N LEU A 26 -1.50 1.37 1.29
CA LEU A 26 -1.16 -0.05 1.42
C LEU A 26 -2.18 -0.79 2.29
N SER A 27 -2.50 -0.25 3.47
CA SER A 27 -3.50 -0.85 4.36
C SER A 27 -4.90 -0.90 3.72
N SER A 28 -5.28 0.12 2.94
CA SER A 28 -6.55 0.12 2.19
C SER A 28 -6.58 -1.00 1.15
N ALA A 29 -5.50 -1.15 0.37
CA ALA A 29 -5.38 -2.21 -0.64
C ALA A 29 -5.40 -3.61 -0.02
N GLU A 30 -4.75 -3.80 1.14
CA GLU A 30 -4.80 -5.05 1.91
C GLU A 30 -6.24 -5.36 2.38
N GLY A 31 -6.98 -4.35 2.84
CA GLY A 31 -8.37 -4.49 3.26
C GLY A 31 -9.33 -4.83 2.10
N GLU A 32 -9.17 -4.17 0.95
CA GLU A 32 -9.95 -4.46 -0.26
C GLU A 32 -9.72 -5.90 -0.75
N LEU A 33 -8.46 -6.36 -0.76
CA LEU A 33 -8.12 -7.72 -1.13
C LEU A 33 -8.73 -8.75 -0.16
N LEU A 34 -8.73 -8.45 1.15
CA LEU A 34 -9.36 -9.30 2.15
C LEU A 34 -10.87 -9.42 1.91
N ALA A 35 -11.54 -8.30 1.62
CA ALA A 35 -12.97 -8.27 1.34
C ALA A 35 -13.33 -9.07 0.08
N LEU A 36 -12.52 -8.95 -0.99
CA LEU A 36 -12.71 -9.72 -2.22
C LEU A 36 -12.58 -11.24 -1.96
N ARG A 37 -11.58 -11.67 -1.18
CA ARG A 37 -11.42 -13.09 -0.82
C ARG A 37 -12.58 -13.61 0.01
N ALA A 38 -13.11 -12.80 0.93
CA ALA A 38 -14.30 -13.16 1.69
C ALA A 38 -15.55 -13.29 0.80
N ALA A 39 -15.72 -12.38 -0.17
CA ALA A 39 -16.81 -12.45 -1.15
C ALA A 39 -16.70 -13.68 -2.06
N GLU A 40 -15.48 -14.02 -2.51
CA GLU A 40 -15.22 -15.24 -3.27
C GLU A 40 -15.60 -16.49 -2.46
N ALA A 41 -15.17 -16.58 -1.20
CA ALA A 41 -15.51 -17.71 -0.33
C ALA A 41 -17.03 -17.86 -0.15
N ALA A 42 -17.74 -16.76 0.11
CA ALA A 42 -19.20 -16.76 0.22
C ALA A 42 -19.90 -17.17 -1.10
N ALA A 43 -19.36 -16.73 -2.24
CA ALA A 43 -19.87 -17.14 -3.55
C ALA A 43 -19.69 -18.64 -3.79
N PHE A 44 -18.53 -19.20 -3.46
CA PHE A 44 -18.30 -20.64 -3.55
C PHE A 44 -19.24 -21.45 -2.64
N GLU A 45 -19.48 -20.98 -1.42
CA GLU A 45 -20.45 -21.61 -0.51
C GLU A 45 -21.87 -21.57 -1.08
N ALA A 46 -22.30 -20.44 -1.65
CA ALA A 46 -23.60 -20.31 -2.30
C ALA A 46 -23.73 -21.22 -3.53
N LEU A 47 -22.66 -21.39 -4.30
CA LEU A 47 -22.62 -22.31 -5.45
C LEU A 47 -22.85 -23.75 -5.01
N ALA A 48 -22.26 -24.16 -3.89
CA ALA A 48 -22.47 -25.48 -3.30
C ALA A 48 -23.93 -25.72 -2.83
N GLN A 49 -24.72 -24.65 -2.65
CA GLN A 49 -26.11 -24.70 -2.18
C GLN A 49 -27.16 -24.70 -3.30
N GLY A 50 -26.79 -24.57 -4.58
CA GLY A 50 -27.67 -24.99 -5.70
C GLY A 50 -28.02 -23.96 -6.79
N GLU A 51 -27.35 -22.82 -6.90
CA GLU A 51 -27.59 -21.81 -7.96
C GLU A 51 -26.35 -21.57 -8.84
N PRO A 52 -25.94 -22.52 -9.71
CA PRO A 52 -24.59 -22.53 -10.28
C PRO A 52 -24.35 -21.49 -11.39
N SER A 53 -25.32 -21.16 -12.23
CA SER A 53 -25.07 -20.36 -13.44
C SER A 53 -24.83 -18.87 -13.18
N LEU A 54 -25.60 -18.24 -12.28
CA LEU A 54 -25.38 -16.86 -11.87
C LEU A 54 -24.15 -16.70 -10.98
N VAL A 55 -23.84 -17.73 -10.19
CA VAL A 55 -22.71 -17.70 -9.26
C VAL A 55 -21.38 -17.88 -9.98
N LEU A 56 -21.31 -18.64 -11.08
CA LEU A 56 -20.09 -18.74 -11.91
C LEU A 56 -19.69 -17.41 -12.55
N ALA A 57 -20.65 -16.70 -13.17
CA ALA A 57 -20.37 -15.38 -13.76
C ALA A 57 -19.95 -14.34 -12.70
N TYR A 58 -20.50 -14.45 -11.49
CA TYR A 58 -20.12 -13.62 -10.34
C TYR A 58 -18.72 -13.95 -9.81
N ILE A 59 -18.32 -15.23 -9.80
CA ILE A 59 -16.98 -15.67 -9.42
C ILE A 59 -15.92 -15.16 -10.41
N ASP A 60 -16.20 -15.17 -11.72
CA ASP A 60 -15.27 -14.65 -12.73
C ASP A 60 -15.00 -13.14 -12.57
N ASP A 61 -16.03 -12.35 -12.28
CA ASP A 61 -15.89 -10.92 -11.99
C ASP A 61 -15.09 -10.69 -10.69
N LEU A 62 -15.34 -11.48 -9.64
CA LEU A 62 -14.57 -11.42 -8.40
C LEU A 62 -13.10 -11.79 -8.61
N ALA A 63 -12.82 -12.82 -9.42
CA ALA A 63 -11.45 -13.23 -9.74
C ALA A 63 -10.70 -12.14 -10.52
N ALA A 64 -11.37 -11.48 -11.48
CA ALA A 64 -10.81 -10.34 -12.21
C ALA A 64 -10.52 -9.15 -11.28
N LYS A 65 -11.46 -8.81 -10.38
CA LYS A 65 -11.28 -7.77 -9.36
C LYS A 65 -10.14 -8.12 -8.40
N ARG A 66 -10.03 -9.39 -7.96
CA ARG A 66 -8.93 -9.87 -7.12
C ARG A 66 -7.60 -9.70 -7.82
N PHE A 67 -7.48 -10.11 -9.08
CA PHE A 67 -6.24 -9.94 -9.84
C PHE A 67 -5.81 -8.46 -9.93
N GLN A 68 -6.76 -7.56 -10.20
CA GLN A 68 -6.48 -6.12 -10.22
C GLN A 68 -6.06 -5.59 -8.84
N ALA A 69 -6.72 -6.03 -7.77
CA ALA A 69 -6.39 -5.66 -6.40
C ALA A 69 -5.01 -6.18 -5.98
N GLU A 70 -4.64 -7.41 -6.34
CA GLU A 70 -3.32 -7.99 -6.06
C GLU A 70 -2.21 -7.23 -6.80
N LYS A 71 -2.46 -6.82 -8.04
CA LYS A 71 -1.53 -5.97 -8.79
C LYS A 71 -1.38 -4.60 -8.15
N ALA A 72 -2.49 -3.95 -7.80
CA ALA A 72 -2.46 -2.65 -7.13
C ALA A 72 -1.77 -2.71 -5.75
N LEU A 73 -1.96 -3.82 -5.03
CA LEU A 73 -1.27 -4.09 -3.76
C LEU A 73 0.23 -4.21 -3.97
N LEU A 74 0.69 -4.95 -4.99
CA LEU A 74 2.11 -5.07 -5.33
C LEU A 74 2.73 -3.70 -5.65
N ASP A 75 2.09 -2.92 -6.52
CA ASP A 75 2.54 -1.58 -6.88
C ASP A 75 2.61 -0.66 -5.64
N ALA A 76 1.62 -0.76 -4.74
CA ALA A 76 1.60 -0.02 -3.48
C ALA A 76 2.74 -0.45 -2.55
N GLN A 77 3.05 -1.75 -2.46
CA GLN A 77 4.17 -2.28 -1.67
C GLN A 77 5.53 -1.80 -2.20
N GLU A 78 5.73 -1.77 -3.51
CA GLU A 78 6.96 -1.27 -4.13
C GLU A 78 7.14 0.23 -3.87
N SER A 79 6.11 1.02 -4.16
CA SER A 79 6.08 2.46 -3.86
C SER A 79 6.36 2.75 -2.38
N ALA A 80 5.74 1.96 -1.49
CA ALA A 80 5.94 2.04 -0.06
C ALA A 80 7.40 1.74 0.33
N ARG A 81 8.00 0.67 -0.20
CA ARG A 81 9.41 0.33 0.06
C ARG A 81 10.35 1.47 -0.35
N ASP A 82 10.13 2.05 -1.52
CA ASP A 82 10.95 3.15 -2.02
C ASP A 82 10.82 4.42 -1.19
N HIS A 83 9.60 4.80 -0.82
CA HIS A 83 9.37 5.94 0.05
C HIS A 83 9.97 5.73 1.44
N GLY A 84 9.80 4.54 2.01
CA GLY A 84 10.42 4.17 3.28
C GLY A 84 11.95 4.24 3.24
N ARG A 85 12.58 3.80 2.14
CA ARG A 85 14.04 3.92 1.92
C ARG A 85 14.46 5.39 1.86
N ARG A 86 13.77 6.22 1.06
CA ARG A 86 14.06 7.65 0.93
C ARG A 86 13.96 8.38 2.26
N VAL A 87 12.90 8.15 3.04
CA VAL A 87 12.73 8.76 4.36
C VAL A 87 13.86 8.35 5.32
N LYS A 88 14.23 7.07 5.35
CA LYS A 88 15.35 6.59 6.18
C LYS A 88 16.66 7.27 5.79
N LEU A 89 16.93 7.42 4.49
CA LEU A 89 18.14 8.09 4.00
C LEU A 89 18.15 9.57 4.40
N THR A 90 17.05 10.29 4.16
CA THR A 90 16.95 11.72 4.52
C THR A 90 17.16 11.94 6.01
N ARG A 91 16.59 11.08 6.87
CA ARG A 91 16.84 11.13 8.32
C ARG A 91 18.29 10.88 8.70
N LYS A 92 18.98 9.94 8.04
CA LYS A 92 20.41 9.70 8.28
C LYS A 92 21.25 10.93 7.91
N LEU A 93 20.96 11.54 6.76
CA LEU A 93 21.65 12.75 6.30
C LEU A 93 21.39 13.94 7.22
N GLN A 94 20.17 14.10 7.73
CA GLN A 94 19.84 15.13 8.72
C GLN A 94 20.67 14.94 10.00
N LYS A 95 20.66 13.74 10.59
CA LYS A 95 21.45 13.45 11.81
C LYS A 95 22.95 13.64 11.61
N ALA A 96 23.47 13.32 10.42
CA ALA A 96 24.87 13.55 10.09
C ALA A 96 25.20 15.04 9.98
N ALA A 97 24.29 15.84 9.41
CA ALA A 97 24.45 17.29 9.32
C ALA A 97 24.44 17.95 10.70
N GLU A 98 23.52 17.54 11.59
CA GLU A 98 23.44 18.03 12.98
C GLU A 98 24.72 17.74 13.78
N ARG A 99 25.40 16.62 13.51
CA ARG A 99 26.67 16.26 14.18
C ARG A 99 27.89 17.01 13.67
N LEU A 100 27.80 17.55 12.46
CA LEU A 100 28.88 18.28 11.80
C LEU A 100 28.72 19.80 11.93
N SER A 101 27.67 20.26 12.63
CA SER A 101 27.40 21.67 12.92
C SER A 101 27.61 22.03 14.37
#